data_AF-A0AAW1N6U0-F1
#
_entry.id   AF-A0AAW1N6U0-F1
#
_cell.length_a   1.000
_cell.length_b   1.000
_cell.length_c   1.000
_cell.angle_alpha   90.00
_cell.angle_beta   90.00
_cell.angle_gamma   90.00
#
_symmetry.space_group_name_H-M   'P 1'
#
loop_
_entity.id
_entity.type
_entity.pdbx_description
1 polymer ?
#
loop_
_entity_poly.entity_id
_entity_poly.type
_entity_poly.pdbx_seq_one_letter_code
_entity_poly.pdbx_strand_id
1 'polypeptide(L)'
;MIKPFLKKEMASLIHTHSKLETLYEYVPKEALPNELGGQAGTYQELHAKQIKLLEENAQYLIEEEAEIADETKRTEKSKNSDAIFGIEGSFKKLDFD
;
A
#
# COMPACT_ATOMS: atom_id res chain seq x y z
N MET A 1 1.18 3.05 -18.02
CA MET A 1 2.39 3.88 -17.81
C MET A 1 3.12 3.58 -16.49
N ILE A 2 2.47 3.05 -15.44
CA ILE A 2 3.10 2.82 -14.12
C ILE A 2 3.80 1.44 -14.00
N LYS A 3 3.39 0.45 -14.81
CA LYS A 3 3.92 -0.93 -14.81
C LYS A 3 5.46 -1.07 -14.82
N PRO A 4 6.26 -0.28 -15.57
CA PRO A 4 7.73 -0.41 -15.54
C PRO A 4 8.37 0.01 -14.22
N PHE A 5 7.66 0.76 -13.36
CA PHE A 5 8.17 1.23 -12.07
C PHE A 5 7.82 0.30 -10.90
N LEU A 6 7.06 -0.77 -11.15
CA LEU A 6 6.66 -1.74 -10.13
C LEU A 6 7.64 -2.92 -10.09
N LYS A 7 8.03 -3.33 -8.88
CA LYS A 7 8.74 -4.60 -8.66
C LYS A 7 7.88 -5.76 -9.19
N LYS A 8 8.52 -6.82 -9.70
CA LYS A 8 7.83 -7.98 -10.29
C LYS A 8 6.84 -8.62 -9.31
N GLU A 9 7.20 -8.72 -8.03
CA GLU A 9 6.34 -9.24 -6.97
C GLU A 9 5.08 -8.38 -6.81
N MET A 10 5.22 -7.07 -6.70
CA MET A 10 4.08 -6.15 -6.61
C MET A 10 3.20 -6.21 -7.86
N ALA A 11 3.80 -6.28 -9.04
CA ALA A 11 3.07 -6.41 -10.29
C ALA A 11 2.25 -7.71 -10.38
N SER A 12 2.68 -8.78 -9.70
CA SER A 12 1.95 -10.05 -9.67
C SER A 12 0.72 -10.03 -8.77
N LEU A 13 0.65 -9.11 -7.80
CA LEU A 13 -0.50 -8.92 -6.91
C LEU A 13 -1.63 -8.09 -7.56
N ILE A 14 -1.34 -7.40 -8.66
CA ILE A 14 -2.33 -6.56 -9.34
C ILE A 14 -3.15 -7.41 -10.29
N HIS A 15 -4.40 -7.66 -9.93
CA HIS A 15 -5.39 -8.32 -10.78
C HIS A 15 -6.20 -7.29 -11.56
N THR A 16 -6.27 -7.44 -12.88
CA THR A 16 -7.06 -6.56 -13.74
C THR A 16 -8.31 -7.30 -14.22
N HIS A 17 -9.48 -6.79 -13.85
CA HIS A 17 -10.76 -7.39 -14.18
C HIS A 17 -11.44 -6.58 -15.28
N SER A 18 -11.65 -7.18 -16.45
CA SER A 18 -12.40 -6.53 -17.55
C SER A 18 -13.92 -6.62 -17.36
N LYS A 19 -14.39 -7.59 -16.56
CA LYS A 19 -15.79 -7.80 -16.22
C LYS A 19 -15.93 -7.91 -14.70
N LEU A 20 -17.03 -7.38 -14.17
CA LEU A 20 -17.35 -7.42 -12.74
C LEU A 20 -17.48 -8.85 -12.19
N GLU A 21 -17.94 -9.79 -13.02
CA GLU A 21 -18.07 -11.21 -12.67
C GLU A 21 -16.75 -11.81 -12.18
N THR A 22 -15.63 -11.45 -12.84
CA THR A 22 -14.30 -11.96 -12.49
C THR A 22 -13.75 -11.35 -11.20
N LEU A 23 -14.31 -10.25 -10.72
CA LEU A 23 -13.93 -9.64 -9.44
C LEU A 23 -14.50 -10.44 -8.26
N TYR A 24 -15.69 -11.02 -8.43
CA TYR A 24 -16.39 -11.75 -7.36
C TYR A 24 -15.68 -13.04 -6.92
N GLU A 25 -14.74 -13.55 -7.72
CA GLU A 25 -13.87 -14.67 -7.35
C GLU A 25 -12.84 -14.28 -6.28
N TYR A 26 -12.52 -12.98 -6.19
CA TYR A 26 -11.50 -12.44 -5.29
C TYR A 26 -12.08 -11.64 -4.12
N VAL A 27 -13.25 -11.02 -4.33
CA VAL A 27 -13.91 -10.17 -3.33
C VAL A 27 -15.38 -10.57 -3.19
N PRO A 28 -15.89 -10.82 -1.96
CA PRO A 28 -17.31 -11.12 -1.75
C PRO A 28 -18.22 -10.01 -2.26
N LYS A 29 -19.37 -10.38 -2.85
CA LYS A 29 -20.34 -9.42 -3.41
C LYS A 29 -20.88 -8.48 -2.35
N GLU A 30 -21.10 -8.98 -1.16
CA GLU A 30 -21.67 -8.26 -0.03
C GLU A 30 -20.76 -7.12 0.43
N ALA A 31 -19.45 -7.22 0.18
CA ALA A 31 -18.47 -6.19 0.51
C ALA A 31 -18.40 -5.05 -0.52
N LEU A 32 -19.10 -5.17 -1.66
CA LEU A 32 -19.10 -4.15 -2.70
C LEU A 32 -20.23 -3.14 -2.50
N PRO A 33 -20.07 -1.90 -3.03
CA PRO A 33 -21.12 -0.90 -3.06
C PRO A 33 -22.35 -1.39 -3.83
N ASN A 34 -23.51 -0.84 -3.47
CA ASN A 34 -24.80 -1.18 -4.07
C ASN A 34 -24.82 -0.95 -5.60
N GLU A 35 -24.13 0.09 -6.06
CA GLU A 35 -24.01 0.47 -7.47
C GLU A 35 -23.22 -0.54 -8.31
N LEU A 36 -22.38 -1.38 -7.67
CA LEU A 36 -21.68 -2.49 -8.31
C LEU A 36 -22.40 -3.84 -8.09
N GLY A 37 -23.64 -3.81 -7.61
CA GLY A 37 -24.43 -5.01 -7.32
C GLY A 37 -24.11 -5.69 -5.99
N GLY A 38 -23.43 -4.98 -5.08
CA GLY A 38 -23.15 -5.44 -3.72
C GLY A 38 -24.17 -4.98 -2.68
N GLN A 39 -23.83 -5.13 -1.40
CA GLN A 39 -24.71 -4.80 -0.26
C GLN A 39 -24.01 -3.97 0.83
N ALA A 40 -22.82 -3.41 0.55
CA ALA A 40 -22.04 -2.67 1.54
C ALA A 40 -22.56 -1.25 1.80
N GLY A 41 -23.59 -0.79 1.08
CA GLY A 41 -24.06 0.59 1.09
C GLY A 41 -23.75 1.32 -0.21
N THR A 42 -24.23 2.56 -0.32
CA THR A 42 -23.96 3.41 -1.49
C THR A 42 -22.55 3.97 -1.48
N TYR A 43 -22.06 4.43 -2.63
CA TYR A 43 -20.77 5.13 -2.70
C TYR A 43 -20.69 6.34 -1.76
N GLN A 44 -21.78 7.09 -1.66
CA GLN A 44 -21.85 8.30 -0.84
C GLN A 44 -21.74 7.98 0.65
N GLU A 45 -22.45 6.94 1.11
CA GLU A 45 -22.40 6.50 2.50
C GLU A 45 -21.01 5.97 2.88
N LEU A 46 -20.41 5.15 2.02
CA LEU A 46 -19.06 4.61 2.24
C LEU A 46 -18.02 5.73 2.28
N HIS A 47 -18.13 6.70 1.38
CA HIS A 47 -17.23 7.85 1.35
C HIS A 47 -17.38 8.73 2.59
N ALA A 48 -18.62 9.05 2.99
CA ALA A 48 -18.89 9.83 4.19
C ALA A 48 -18.38 9.13 5.46
N LYS A 49 -18.57 7.81 5.54
CA LYS A 49 -18.04 6.99 6.64
C LYS A 49 -16.51 7.03 6.70
N GLN A 50 -15.85 6.95 5.55
CA GLN A 50 -14.38 7.02 5.49
C GLN A 50 -13.86 8.38 5.91
N ILE A 51 -14.50 9.47 5.46
CA ILE A 51 -14.13 10.83 5.89
C ILE A 51 -14.27 10.96 7.40
N LYS A 52 -15.42 10.54 7.96
CA LYS A 52 -15.65 10.61 9.41
C LYS A 52 -14.61 9.81 10.20
N LEU A 53 -14.22 8.63 9.71
CA LEU A 53 -13.15 7.84 10.33
C LEU A 53 -11.82 8.58 10.32
N LEU A 54 -11.47 9.26 9.23
CA LEU A 54 -10.25 10.06 9.16
C LEU A 54 -10.30 11.26 10.11
N GLU A 55 -11.43 11.95 10.19
CA GLU A 55 -11.64 13.08 11.10
C GLU A 55 -11.52 12.64 12.57
N GLU A 56 -12.12 11.50 12.93
CA GLU A 56 -12.05 10.92 14.28
C GLU A 56 -10.62 10.51 14.67
N ASN A 57 -9.79 10.11 13.69
CA ASN A 57 -8.40 9.72 13.89
C ASN A 57 -7.39 10.82 13.54
N ALA A 58 -7.83 12.05 13.32
CA ALA A 58 -6.95 13.14 12.89
C ALA A 58 -5.78 13.38 13.84
N GLN A 59 -6.03 13.31 15.16
CA GLN A 59 -4.98 13.48 16.16
C GLN A 59 -3.93 12.36 16.09
N TYR A 60 -4.37 11.12 15.90
CA TYR A 60 -3.45 9.98 15.72
C TYR A 60 -2.56 10.17 14.48
N LEU A 61 -3.13 10.64 13.38
CA LEU A 61 -2.36 10.90 12.14
C LEU A 61 -1.33 12.04 12.33
N ILE A 62 -1.67 13.08 13.09
CA ILE A 62 -0.72 14.17 13.42
C ILE A 62 0.42 13.64 14.31
N GLU A 63 0.11 12.78 15.28
CA GLU A 63 1.12 12.16 16.14
C GLU A 63 2.03 11.22 15.35
N GLU A 64 1.47 10.40 14.46
CA GLU A 64 2.24 9.54 13.54
C GLU A 64 3.16 10.36 12.63
N GLU A 65 2.70 11.48 12.08
CA GLU A 65 3.53 12.36 11.25
C GLU A 65 4.72 12.94 12.05
N ALA A 66 4.55 13.14 13.36
CA ALA A 66 5.62 13.59 14.24
C ALA A 66 6.64 12.49 14.58
N GLU A 67 6.29 11.21 14.40
CA GLU A 67 7.18 10.06 14.61
C GLU A 67 8.16 9.87 13.45
N ILE A 68 9.10 10.81 13.32
CA ILE A 68 10.18 10.72 12.34
C ILE A 68 11.41 10.07 12.98
N ALA A 69 11.93 9.03 12.31
CA ALA A 69 13.18 8.41 12.71
C ALA A 69 14.35 9.40 12.63
N ASP A 70 15.08 9.56 13.73
CA ASP A 70 16.34 10.30 13.73
C ASP A 70 17.43 9.45 13.06
N GLU A 71 17.59 9.62 11.75
CA GLU A 71 18.57 8.90 10.92
C GLU A 71 20.02 9.11 11.39
N THR A 72 20.32 10.13 12.22
CA THR A 72 21.67 10.31 12.79
C THR A 72 22.01 9.29 13.87
N LYS A 73 20.99 8.70 14.51
CA LYS A 73 21.14 7.67 15.55
C LYS A 73 21.14 6.26 14.98
N ARG A 74 20.99 6.10 13.66
CA ARG A 74 21.06 4.81 12.99
C ARG A 74 22.47 4.24 13.14
N THR A 75 22.57 3.09 13.82
CA THR A 75 23.83 2.44 14.21
C THR A 75 24.68 1.95 13.03
N GLU A 76 24.13 1.96 11.82
CA GLU A 76 24.84 1.59 10.60
C GLU A 76 24.86 2.77 9.62
N LYS A 77 26.05 3.29 9.30
CA LYS A 77 26.25 4.08 8.08
C LYS A 77 25.91 3.17 6.91
N SER A 78 24.79 3.39 6.25
CA SER A 78 24.53 2.75 4.97
C SER A 78 25.69 3.12 4.04
N LYS A 79 26.52 2.13 3.70
CA LYS A 79 27.29 2.21 2.46
C LYS A 79 26.25 2.13 1.36
N ASN A 80 25.82 3.29 0.86
CA ASN A 80 25.21 3.56 -0.45
C ASN A 80 24.25 4.76 -0.29
N SER A 81 24.70 5.93 -0.72
CA SER A 81 23.88 7.15 -0.84
C SER A 81 22.73 7.01 -1.86
N ASP A 82 22.68 5.90 -2.59
CA ASP A 82 21.67 5.61 -3.62
C ASP A 82 20.43 4.90 -3.05
N ALA A 83 20.38 4.69 -1.72
CA ALA A 83 19.33 3.95 -1.02
C ALA A 83 18.11 4.80 -0.58
N ILE A 84 17.89 5.99 -1.15
CA ILE A 84 16.76 6.87 -0.76
C ILE A 84 15.39 6.21 -1.00
N PHE A 85 15.29 5.20 -1.87
CA PHE A 85 14.01 4.56 -2.23
C PHE A 85 13.85 3.08 -1.84
N GLY A 86 14.72 2.51 -0.98
CA GLY A 86 14.50 1.15 -0.45
C GLY A 86 14.45 0.03 -1.52
N ILE A 87 15.15 0.22 -2.64
CA ILE A 87 15.31 -0.79 -3.69
C ILE A 87 16.74 -1.34 -3.61
N GLU A 88 17.03 -2.22 -2.65
CA GLU A 88 18.23 -3.05 -2.78
C GLU A 88 17.95 -4.46 -2.27
N GLY A 89 17.80 -5.37 -3.22
CA GLY A 89 17.80 -6.81 -3.00
C GLY A 89 18.99 -7.45 -3.70
N SER A 90 19.56 -8.45 -3.04
CA SER A 90 20.35 -9.58 -3.55
C SER A 90 21.68 -9.31 -4.26
N PHE A 91 22.75 -9.14 -3.48
CA PHE A 91 24.07 -9.70 -3.84
C PHE A 91 24.70 -10.39 -2.64
N LYS A 92 24.78 -11.72 -2.69
CA LYS A 92 25.57 -12.53 -1.75
C LYS A 92 27.03 -12.13 -1.90
N LYS A 93 27.62 -11.55 -0.85
CA LYS A 93 29.08 -11.48 -0.74
C LYS A 93 29.60 -12.92 -0.67
N LEU A 94 30.54 -13.23 -1.56
CA LEU A 94 31.29 -14.46 -1.56
C LEU A 94 32.68 -14.10 -1.01
N ASP A 95 32.95 -14.48 0.24
CA ASP A 95 34.29 -14.35 0.82
C ASP A 95 35.03 -15.67 0.58
N PHE A 96 36.18 -15.60 -0.09
CA PHE A 96 37.10 -16.72 -0.25
C PHE A 96 38.12 -16.70 0.91
N ASP A 97 38.47 -17.89 1.40
CA ASP A 97 39.75 -18.16 2.09
C ASP A 97 40.72 -18.79 1.08
#